data_AF-A0AAJ6NAW9-F1
#
_entry.id   AF-A0AAJ6NAW9-F1
#
_cell.length_a   1.000
_cell.length_b   1.000
_cell.length_c   1.000
_cell.angle_alpha   90.00
_cell.angle_beta   90.00
_cell.angle_gamma   90.00
#
_symmetry.space_group_name_H-M   'P 1'
#
loop_
_entity.id
_entity.type
_entity.pdbx_description
1 polymer ?
#
loop_
_entity_poly.entity_id
_entity_poly.type
_entity_poly.pdbx_seq_one_letter_code
_entity_poly.pdbx_strand_id
1 'polypeptide(L)'
;MITQEFENMVCSFTGCDGGNPKSEIWFCGLEPGLASDQEAMEINIQNITREECPYNFELDDEYTYSAKVSQKICWFINDFYNYNWNYKNTRQFIKDYKIFYSSYNNGFGFKMNIFPIQFSEHADIYNWDSDDRKLIEKTGITNFQEYRDIVMKKRGAFFRNLAKENSPKFIICFGNSDLMIQEYCDFWELNTSNLTYNEEKHFYAIDYNNKTKIFITKFFGQGGILSHNEMRALAESIKNLLK
;
A
#
# COMPACT_ATOMS: atom_id res chain seq x y z
N MET A 1 12.69 -9.73 -21.76
CA MET A 1 11.81 -10.87 -21.39
C MET A 1 12.01 -11.05 -19.90
N ILE A 2 10.96 -10.97 -19.09
CA ILE A 2 11.10 -11.14 -17.64
C ILE A 2 11.29 -12.59 -17.25
N THR A 3 11.87 -12.85 -16.08
CA THR A 3 11.93 -14.19 -15.50
C THR A 3 10.55 -14.64 -15.04
N GLN A 4 10.32 -15.96 -15.01
CA GLN A 4 9.08 -16.53 -14.47
C GLN A 4 8.93 -16.22 -12.97
N GLU A 5 10.03 -16.19 -12.23
CA GLU A 5 10.06 -15.83 -10.81
C GLU A 5 9.54 -14.42 -10.57
N PHE A 6 10.00 -13.46 -11.38
CA PHE A 6 9.52 -12.09 -11.30
C PHE A 6 8.06 -11.96 -11.70
N GLU A 7 7.63 -12.68 -12.74
CA GLU A 7 6.23 -12.70 -13.14
C GLU A 7 5.32 -13.20 -12.01
N ASN A 8 5.71 -14.29 -11.33
CA ASN A 8 4.96 -14.82 -10.20
C ASN A 8 4.92 -13.82 -9.03
N MET A 9 6.03 -13.13 -8.76
CA MET A 9 6.12 -12.12 -7.72
C MET A 9 5.19 -10.92 -8.00
N VAL A 10 5.20 -10.36 -9.21
CA VAL A 10 4.34 -9.20 -9.52
C VAL A 10 2.86 -9.57 -9.48
N CYS A 11 2.51 -10.82 -9.78
CA CYS A 11 1.16 -11.36 -9.77
C CYS A 11 0.75 -12.02 -8.43
N SER A 12 1.38 -11.62 -7.32
CA SER A 12 1.09 -12.18 -5.98
C SER A 12 1.03 -11.09 -4.91
N PHE A 13 0.79 -11.51 -3.67
CA PHE A 13 0.77 -10.61 -2.50
C PHE A 13 2.16 -10.21 -1.98
N THR A 14 3.24 -10.58 -2.68
CA THR A 14 4.60 -10.14 -2.30
C THR A 14 4.68 -8.61 -2.17
N GLY A 15 5.39 -8.15 -1.15
CA GLY A 15 5.49 -6.73 -0.79
C GLY A 15 4.25 -6.13 -0.11
N CYS A 16 3.19 -6.91 0.13
CA CYS A 16 2.06 -6.45 0.94
C CYS A 16 2.29 -6.67 2.43
N ASP A 17 1.82 -5.75 3.25
CA ASP A 17 1.80 -5.90 4.71
C ASP A 17 0.65 -6.80 5.20
N GLY A 18 -0.23 -7.25 4.30
CA GLY A 18 -1.27 -8.24 4.57
C GLY A 18 -2.62 -7.66 4.99
N GLY A 19 -3.41 -8.47 5.69
CA GLY A 19 -4.79 -8.17 6.06
C GLY A 19 -5.82 -8.97 5.26
N ASN A 20 -7.03 -8.44 5.19
CA ASN A 20 -8.17 -9.14 4.59
C ASN A 20 -8.63 -8.44 3.30
N PRO A 21 -8.38 -9.00 2.11
CA PRO A 21 -8.86 -8.43 0.84
C PRO A 21 -10.39 -8.22 0.77
N LYS A 22 -11.18 -8.97 1.56
CA LYS A 22 -12.64 -8.80 1.66
C LYS A 22 -13.07 -7.61 2.54
N SER A 23 -12.12 -6.94 3.19
CA SER A 23 -12.38 -5.75 4.01
C SER A 23 -12.92 -4.60 3.15
N GLU A 24 -13.80 -3.79 3.75
CA GLU A 24 -14.37 -2.60 3.11
C GLU A 24 -13.35 -1.48 2.85
N ILE A 25 -12.22 -1.48 3.56
CA ILE A 25 -11.18 -0.46 3.45
C ILE A 25 -9.84 -1.09 3.07
N TRP A 26 -9.20 -0.53 2.04
CA TRP A 26 -7.85 -0.88 1.64
C TRP A 26 -6.91 0.33 1.77
N PHE A 27 -5.65 0.06 2.08
CA PHE A 27 -4.56 1.03 2.17
C PHE A 27 -3.48 0.64 1.16
N CYS A 28 -3.17 1.54 0.24
CA CYS A 28 -2.26 1.35 -0.87
C CYS A 28 -1.10 2.35 -0.74
N GLY A 29 0.08 1.85 -0.36
CA GLY A 29 1.29 2.66 -0.31
C GLY A 29 1.99 2.71 -1.67
N LEU A 30 2.65 3.84 -1.95
CA LEU A 30 3.58 3.92 -3.07
C LEU A 30 4.91 3.26 -2.71
N GLU A 31 5.38 3.57 -1.50
CA GLU A 31 6.69 3.18 -1.02
C GLU A 31 6.71 1.73 -0.56
N PRO A 32 7.77 0.97 -0.86
CA PRO A 32 8.17 -0.10 0.01
C PRO A 32 8.75 0.44 1.32
N GLY A 33 8.50 -0.25 2.43
CA GLY A 33 9.18 0.03 3.70
C GLY A 33 10.71 -0.16 3.60
N LEU A 34 11.41 0.40 4.59
CA LEU A 34 12.86 0.41 4.76
C LEU A 34 13.45 -1.02 4.85
N ALA A 35 13.83 -1.64 3.73
CA ALA A 35 14.86 -2.68 3.75
C ALA A 35 16.21 -1.96 3.83
N SER A 36 16.85 -2.02 5.00
CA SER A 36 18.14 -1.37 5.26
C SER A 36 19.36 -2.15 4.77
N ASP A 37 19.17 -3.38 4.27
CA ASP A 37 20.27 -4.24 3.85
C ASP A 37 19.91 -5.24 2.73
N GLN A 38 20.97 -5.74 2.11
CA GLN A 38 20.97 -6.71 1.00
C GLN A 38 20.31 -8.04 1.40
N GLU A 39 20.36 -8.38 2.70
CA GLU A 39 19.81 -9.62 3.28
C GLU A 39 18.27 -9.58 3.34
N ALA A 40 17.68 -8.45 3.74
CA ALA A 40 16.22 -8.22 3.65
C ALA A 40 15.70 -8.25 2.20
N MET A 41 16.51 -7.80 1.22
CA MET A 41 16.16 -7.91 -0.20
C MET A 41 16.24 -9.36 -0.71
N GLU A 42 17.24 -10.13 -0.28
CA GLU A 42 17.34 -11.56 -0.61
C GLU A 42 16.20 -12.37 0.00
N ILE A 43 15.76 -12.08 1.23
CA ILE A 43 14.59 -12.70 1.86
C ILE A 43 13.29 -12.36 1.11
N ASN A 44 13.13 -11.12 0.65
CA ASN A 44 11.97 -10.73 -0.18
C ASN A 44 11.93 -11.47 -1.52
N ILE A 45 13.11 -11.78 -2.09
CA ILE A 45 13.25 -12.50 -3.35
C ILE A 45 13.21 -14.03 -3.15
N GLN A 46 13.59 -14.57 -2.00
CA GLN A 46 13.48 -16.00 -1.72
C GLN A 46 12.04 -16.42 -1.36
N ASN A 47 11.19 -15.49 -0.91
CA ASN A 47 9.78 -15.73 -0.59
C ASN A 47 8.82 -15.53 -1.79
N ILE A 48 9.31 -15.73 -3.01
CA ILE A 48 8.74 -15.22 -4.28
C ILE A 48 7.36 -15.75 -4.69
N THR A 49 6.76 -16.69 -3.96
CA THR A 49 5.41 -17.20 -4.27
C THR A 49 4.56 -17.29 -3.02
N ARG A 50 3.97 -16.17 -2.61
CA ARG A 50 2.83 -16.20 -1.68
C ARG A 50 1.54 -16.25 -2.51
N GLU A 51 1.06 -17.47 -2.78
CA GLU A 51 -0.26 -17.68 -3.40
C GLU A 51 -1.39 -17.15 -2.49
N GLU A 52 -1.16 -17.18 -1.18
CA GLU A 52 -2.10 -16.67 -0.18
C GLU A 52 -1.70 -15.28 0.32
N CYS A 53 -2.70 -14.43 0.61
CA CYS A 53 -2.49 -13.14 1.26
C CYS A 53 -1.71 -13.38 2.56
N PRO A 54 -0.55 -12.73 2.77
CA PRO A 54 0.35 -13.11 3.83
C PRO A 54 -0.37 -13.11 5.17
N TYR A 55 -0.25 -14.25 5.86
CA TYR A 55 -0.56 -14.33 7.27
C TYR A 55 0.23 -13.24 7.97
N ASN A 56 -0.46 -12.33 8.64
CA ASN A 56 0.25 -11.35 9.42
C ASN A 56 0.93 -12.13 10.53
N PHE A 57 2.25 -12.06 10.54
CA PHE A 57 3.11 -12.49 11.63
C PHE A 57 2.36 -12.29 12.96
N GLU A 58 2.29 -13.34 13.76
CA GLU A 58 1.95 -13.18 15.16
C GLU A 58 2.77 -11.99 15.67
N LEU A 59 2.12 -11.07 16.38
CA LEU A 59 2.61 -9.76 16.82
C LEU A 59 3.86 -9.83 17.73
N ASP A 60 4.68 -10.88 17.66
CA ASP A 60 5.77 -11.22 18.57
C ASP A 60 7.11 -10.59 18.20
N ASP A 61 7.35 -10.19 16.95
CA ASP A 61 8.56 -9.45 16.62
C ASP A 61 8.34 -7.93 16.73
N GLU A 62 9.21 -7.27 17.50
CA GLU A 62 9.33 -5.81 17.66
C GLU A 62 9.46 -5.02 16.34
N TYR A 63 9.56 -5.73 15.20
CA TYR A 63 10.01 -5.20 13.92
C TYR A 63 8.92 -4.97 12.87
N THR A 64 7.69 -5.41 13.08
CA THR A 64 6.69 -5.35 12.00
C THR A 64 5.81 -4.11 12.12
N TYR A 65 5.79 -3.34 11.04
CA TYR A 65 5.25 -1.98 10.88
C TYR A 65 6.22 -0.88 11.29
N SER A 66 6.50 0.05 10.39
CA SER A 66 6.97 1.36 10.82
C SER A 66 5.91 1.89 11.78
N ALA A 67 6.20 1.86 13.08
CA ALA A 67 5.20 2.12 14.13
C ALA A 67 4.45 3.44 13.91
N LYS A 68 5.09 4.36 13.16
CA LYS A 68 4.52 5.58 12.63
C LYS A 68 3.40 5.32 11.62
N VAL A 69 3.61 4.71 10.45
CA VAL A 69 2.55 4.55 9.43
C VAL A 69 1.34 3.81 9.99
N SER A 70 1.57 2.71 10.71
CA SER A 70 0.45 1.93 11.29
C SER A 70 -0.31 2.69 12.37
N GLN A 71 0.36 3.52 13.17
CA GLN A 71 -0.32 4.42 14.09
C GLN A 71 -1.23 5.41 13.34
N LYS A 72 -0.75 6.01 12.24
CA LYS A 72 -1.55 6.96 11.45
C LYS A 72 -2.76 6.27 10.79
N ILE A 73 -2.59 5.05 10.31
CA ILE A 73 -3.69 4.21 9.84
C ILE A 73 -4.70 3.95 10.97
N CYS A 74 -4.23 3.62 12.18
CA CYS A 74 -5.13 3.42 13.33
C CYS A 74 -5.86 4.70 13.72
N TRP A 75 -5.22 5.86 13.64
CA TRP A 75 -5.89 7.16 13.80
C TRP A 75 -7.00 7.34 12.77
N PHE A 76 -6.70 7.14 11.49
CA PHE A 76 -7.69 7.21 10.41
C PHE A 76 -8.90 6.31 10.70
N ILE A 77 -8.65 5.03 11.00
CA ILE A 77 -9.71 4.04 11.25
C ILE A 77 -10.53 4.45 12.47
N ASN A 78 -9.89 4.89 13.56
CA ASN A 78 -10.60 5.32 14.75
C ASN A 78 -11.53 6.52 14.49
N ASP A 79 -11.05 7.56 13.82
CA ASP A 79 -11.86 8.75 13.51
C ASP A 79 -12.92 8.46 12.44
N PHE A 80 -12.62 7.61 11.44
CA PHE A 80 -13.59 7.25 10.40
C PHE A 80 -14.75 6.43 10.97
N TYR A 81 -14.48 5.43 11.80
CA TYR A 81 -15.50 4.52 12.37
C TYR A 81 -16.01 4.95 13.75
N ASN A 82 -15.48 6.03 14.33
CA ASN A 82 -15.83 6.52 15.67
C ASN A 82 -15.61 5.48 16.79
N TYR A 83 -14.48 4.75 16.77
CA TYR A 83 -14.19 3.72 17.78
C TYR A 83 -13.83 4.28 19.17
N ASN A 84 -13.74 5.61 19.33
CA ASN A 84 -13.47 6.31 20.61
C ASN A 84 -12.18 5.85 21.31
N TRP A 85 -11.20 5.34 20.57
CA TRP A 85 -9.89 5.01 21.10
C TRP A 85 -9.15 6.28 21.54
N ASN A 86 -8.44 6.19 22.67
CA ASN A 86 -7.75 7.32 23.31
C ASN A 86 -6.29 7.50 22.88
N TYR A 87 -5.87 6.82 21.81
CA TYR A 87 -4.54 6.96 21.18
C TYR A 87 -3.35 6.50 22.02
N LYS A 88 -3.57 5.87 23.18
CA LYS A 88 -2.48 5.52 24.12
C LYS A 88 -1.72 4.25 23.75
N ASN A 89 -2.36 3.30 23.07
CA ASN A 89 -1.74 2.00 22.76
C ASN A 89 -2.19 1.47 21.40
N THR A 90 -1.40 1.75 20.36
CA THR A 90 -1.69 1.34 18.97
C THR A 90 -1.72 -0.18 18.85
N ARG A 91 -0.83 -0.90 19.56
CA ARG A 91 -0.77 -2.36 19.52
C ARG A 91 -2.04 -2.98 20.09
N GLN A 92 -2.57 -2.42 21.18
CA GLN A 92 -3.83 -2.87 21.75
C GLN A 92 -4.99 -2.59 20.79
N PHE A 93 -5.04 -1.42 20.17
CA PHE A 93 -6.06 -1.10 19.16
C PHE A 93 -6.02 -2.07 17.97
N ILE A 94 -4.82 -2.39 17.46
CA ILE A 94 -4.64 -3.38 16.39
C ILE A 94 -5.19 -4.74 16.80
N LYS A 95 -4.94 -5.19 18.04
CA LYS A 95 -5.47 -6.46 18.57
C LYS A 95 -6.98 -6.43 18.74
N ASP A 96 -7.52 -5.40 19.38
CA ASP A 96 -8.95 -5.26 19.71
C ASP A 96 -9.81 -5.24 18.44
N TYR A 97 -9.34 -4.54 17.41
CA TYR A 97 -10.06 -4.35 16.15
C TYR A 97 -9.52 -5.22 15.00
N LYS A 98 -8.61 -6.15 15.28
CA LYS A 98 -8.02 -7.09 14.30
C LYS A 98 -7.51 -6.41 13.03
N ILE A 99 -6.85 -5.26 13.20
CA ILE A 99 -6.36 -4.44 12.09
C ILE A 99 -5.28 -5.23 11.32
N PHE A 100 -5.50 -5.43 10.03
CA PHE A 100 -4.67 -6.21 9.11
C PHE A 100 -4.45 -7.67 9.51
N TYR A 101 -5.41 -8.29 10.21
CA TYR A 101 -5.36 -9.73 10.42
C TYR A 101 -5.74 -10.45 9.11
N SER A 102 -4.99 -11.48 8.72
CA SER A 102 -5.20 -12.22 7.47
C SER A 102 -6.40 -13.17 7.49
N SER A 103 -7.02 -13.38 8.66
CA SER A 103 -8.18 -14.26 8.78
C SER A 103 -9.32 -13.75 7.89
N TYR A 104 -9.57 -14.47 6.79
CA TYR A 104 -10.52 -14.13 5.71
C TYR A 104 -11.91 -13.69 6.17
N ASN A 105 -12.32 -14.07 7.38
CA ASN A 105 -13.67 -13.81 7.88
C ASN A 105 -13.78 -12.65 8.87
N ASN A 106 -12.69 -12.18 9.50
CA ASN A 106 -12.77 -11.23 10.63
C ASN A 106 -11.64 -10.19 10.69
N GLY A 107 -10.69 -10.20 9.75
CA GLY A 107 -9.66 -9.17 9.70
C GLY A 107 -10.20 -7.83 9.18
N PHE A 108 -9.80 -6.74 9.82
CA PHE A 108 -10.20 -5.39 9.41
C PHE A 108 -9.07 -4.72 8.62
N GLY A 109 -9.38 -4.25 7.42
CA GLY A 109 -8.42 -3.59 6.55
C GLY A 109 -7.56 -4.55 5.73
N PHE A 110 -7.08 -4.06 4.59
CA PHE A 110 -6.03 -4.66 3.79
C PHE A 110 -4.96 -3.61 3.48
N LYS A 111 -3.68 -3.94 3.62
CA LYS A 111 -2.55 -3.04 3.31
C LYS A 111 -1.62 -3.66 2.28
N MET A 112 -1.41 -2.92 1.20
CA MET A 112 -0.58 -3.29 0.06
C MET A 112 0.29 -2.12 -0.39
N ASN A 113 1.32 -2.43 -1.19
CA ASN A 113 2.17 -1.44 -1.84
C ASN A 113 2.20 -1.69 -3.35
N ILE A 114 2.25 -0.61 -4.16
CA ILE A 114 2.32 -0.71 -5.62
C ILE A 114 3.55 -1.50 -6.04
N PHE A 115 4.72 -1.20 -5.49
CA PHE A 115 5.95 -1.90 -5.85
C PHE A 115 6.17 -3.12 -4.95
N PRO A 116 6.38 -4.33 -5.50
CA PRO A 116 6.62 -5.54 -4.72
C PRO A 116 8.05 -5.62 -4.16
N ILE A 117 9.02 -4.99 -4.82
CA ILE A 117 10.43 -4.96 -4.40
C ILE A 117 10.69 -3.70 -3.59
N GLN A 118 11.40 -3.87 -2.47
CA GLN A 118 11.84 -2.77 -1.62
C GLN A 118 13.12 -2.13 -2.14
N PHE A 119 13.20 -0.79 -2.11
CA PHE A 119 14.41 -0.02 -2.44
C PHE A 119 14.82 0.78 -1.22
N SER A 120 16.11 0.76 -0.86
CA SER A 120 16.66 1.42 0.33
C SER A 120 16.62 2.95 0.23
N GLU A 121 16.86 3.52 -0.96
CA GLU A 121 16.83 4.97 -1.22
C GLU A 121 16.23 5.32 -2.59
N HIS A 122 15.75 6.55 -2.78
CA HIS A 122 15.37 7.03 -4.12
C HIS A 122 16.55 7.04 -5.11
N ALA A 123 17.79 7.23 -4.63
CA ALA A 123 19.00 7.13 -5.44
C ALA A 123 19.19 5.72 -6.03
N ASP A 124 18.62 4.70 -5.37
CA ASP A 124 18.74 3.31 -5.77
C ASP A 124 17.92 2.96 -7.01
N ILE A 125 16.89 3.76 -7.32
CA ILE A 125 16.15 3.69 -8.58
C ILE A 125 17.07 4.00 -9.77
N TYR A 126 18.01 4.95 -9.57
CA TYR A 126 18.99 5.36 -10.59
C TYR A 126 20.19 4.41 -10.70
N ASN A 127 20.42 3.58 -9.67
CA ASN A 127 21.48 2.56 -9.63
C ASN A 127 20.95 1.15 -9.95
N TRP A 128 19.91 1.05 -10.78
CA TRP A 128 19.28 -0.22 -11.16
C TRP A 128 20.27 -1.28 -11.66
N ASP A 129 21.33 -0.83 -12.35
CA ASP A 129 22.35 -1.65 -13.02
C ASP A 129 23.65 -1.81 -12.20
N SER A 130 23.69 -1.41 -10.92
CA SER A 130 24.89 -1.62 -10.11
C SER A 130 25.09 -3.12 -9.82
N ASP A 131 26.33 -3.60 -9.99
CA ASP A 131 26.79 -4.99 -9.79
C ASP A 131 26.31 -5.63 -8.46
N ASP A 132 26.00 -4.82 -7.45
CA ASP A 132 25.65 -5.26 -6.10
C ASP A 132 24.23 -5.88 -5.95
N ARG A 133 23.33 -5.81 -6.94
CA ARG A 133 21.90 -6.14 -6.69
C ARG A 133 21.35 -7.42 -7.31
N LYS A 134 22.02 -8.05 -8.27
CA LYS A 134 21.51 -9.23 -9.00
C LYS A 134 20.03 -9.11 -9.46
N LEU A 135 19.49 -7.89 -9.56
CA LEU A 135 18.08 -7.66 -9.91
C LEU A 135 17.85 -8.01 -11.37
N ILE A 136 18.80 -7.75 -12.26
CA ILE A 136 18.72 -8.17 -13.66
C ILE A 136 18.64 -9.70 -13.76
N GLU A 137 19.45 -10.45 -13.01
CA GLU A 137 19.40 -11.91 -13.00
C GLU A 137 18.04 -12.44 -12.53
N LYS A 138 17.50 -11.82 -11.47
CA LYS A 138 16.25 -12.23 -10.82
C LYS A 138 15.00 -11.76 -11.54
N THR A 139 15.05 -10.64 -12.27
CA THR A 139 13.89 -10.02 -12.92
C THR A 139 13.91 -10.10 -14.45
N GLY A 140 15.09 -10.17 -15.04
CA GLY A 140 15.30 -10.04 -16.48
C GLY A 140 15.19 -8.60 -16.99
N ILE A 141 15.19 -7.61 -16.10
CA ILE A 141 14.90 -6.20 -16.39
C ILE A 141 16.14 -5.35 -16.19
N THR A 142 16.48 -4.51 -17.17
CA THR A 142 17.75 -3.76 -17.21
C THR A 142 17.64 -2.33 -16.70
N ASN A 143 16.43 -1.82 -16.50
CA ASN A 143 16.23 -0.47 -15.98
C ASN A 143 14.89 -0.33 -15.22
N PHE A 144 14.81 0.70 -14.39
CA PHE A 144 13.63 0.94 -13.54
C PHE A 144 12.35 1.24 -14.34
N GLN A 145 12.44 1.94 -15.48
CA GLN A 145 11.25 2.28 -16.26
C GLN A 145 10.56 1.01 -16.78
N GLU A 146 11.33 0.06 -17.30
CA GLU A 146 10.80 -1.25 -17.72
C GLU A 146 10.18 -2.00 -16.53
N TYR A 147 10.82 -1.99 -15.36
CA TYR A 147 10.27 -2.58 -14.12
C TYR A 147 8.94 -1.94 -13.73
N ARG A 148 8.90 -0.62 -13.68
CA ARG A 148 7.71 0.16 -13.37
C ARG A 148 6.58 -0.21 -14.32
N ASP A 149 6.81 -0.18 -15.63
CA ASP A 149 5.78 -0.44 -16.63
C ASP A 149 5.22 -1.88 -16.50
N ILE A 150 6.08 -2.86 -16.20
CA ILE A 150 5.65 -4.23 -15.94
C ILE A 150 4.84 -4.33 -14.64
N VAL A 151 5.25 -3.64 -13.58
CA VAL A 151 4.51 -3.58 -12.31
C VAL A 151 3.12 -2.97 -12.53
N MET A 152 3.02 -1.79 -13.16
CA MET A 152 1.72 -1.16 -13.41
C MET A 152 0.80 -2.04 -14.26
N LYS A 153 1.37 -2.74 -15.24
CA LYS A 153 0.61 -3.64 -16.12
C LYS A 153 0.17 -4.92 -15.41
N LYS A 154 1.10 -5.71 -14.88
CA LYS A 154 0.83 -7.06 -14.35
C LYS A 154 0.30 -7.02 -12.92
N ARG A 155 1.01 -6.33 -12.02
CA ARG A 155 0.59 -6.21 -10.61
C ARG A 155 -0.66 -5.36 -10.48
N GLY A 156 -0.73 -4.26 -11.23
CA GLY A 156 -1.96 -3.48 -11.31
C GLY A 156 -3.13 -4.36 -11.74
N ALA A 157 -2.99 -5.17 -12.80
CA ALA A 157 -4.08 -6.07 -13.22
C ALA A 157 -4.49 -7.07 -12.12
N PHE A 158 -3.52 -7.64 -11.39
CA PHE A 158 -3.80 -8.51 -10.25
C PHE A 158 -4.65 -7.82 -9.18
N PHE A 159 -4.26 -6.63 -8.71
CA PHE A 159 -5.02 -5.91 -7.67
C PHE A 159 -6.33 -5.30 -8.18
N ARG A 160 -6.40 -4.88 -9.45
CA ARG A 160 -7.65 -4.44 -10.08
C ARG A 160 -8.66 -5.59 -10.13
N ASN A 161 -8.22 -6.82 -10.44
CA ASN A 161 -9.10 -8.00 -10.38
C ASN A 161 -9.55 -8.30 -8.96
N LEU A 162 -8.62 -8.27 -7.99
CA LEU A 162 -8.96 -8.45 -6.58
C LEU A 162 -9.95 -7.39 -6.07
N ALA A 163 -9.79 -6.13 -6.48
CA ALA A 163 -10.70 -5.04 -6.11
C ALA A 163 -12.09 -5.21 -6.75
N LYS A 164 -12.17 -5.71 -8.00
CA LYS A 164 -13.45 -6.04 -8.64
C LYS A 164 -14.17 -7.16 -7.90
N GLU A 165 -13.45 -8.22 -7.52
CA GLU A 165 -14.00 -9.38 -6.81
C GLU A 165 -14.48 -9.03 -5.39
N ASN A 166 -13.68 -8.27 -4.64
CA ASN A 166 -13.96 -7.98 -3.24
C ASN A 166 -14.75 -6.68 -3.02
N SER A 167 -14.75 -5.78 -4.01
CA SER A 167 -15.50 -4.50 -3.99
C SER A 167 -15.32 -3.71 -2.68
N PRO A 168 -14.07 -3.33 -2.28
CA PRO A 168 -13.89 -2.50 -1.11
C PRO A 168 -14.68 -1.20 -1.28
N LYS A 169 -15.26 -0.68 -0.19
CA LYS A 169 -15.98 0.60 -0.21
C LYS A 169 -15.06 1.72 -0.66
N PHE A 170 -13.81 1.71 -0.19
CA PHE A 170 -12.79 2.63 -0.66
C PHE A 170 -11.37 2.14 -0.47
N ILE A 171 -10.46 2.73 -1.26
CA ILE A 171 -9.02 2.49 -1.22
C ILE A 171 -8.34 3.84 -0.95
N ILE A 172 -7.44 3.88 0.03
CA ILE A 172 -6.61 5.05 0.31
C ILE A 172 -5.21 4.81 -0.21
N CYS A 173 -4.86 5.52 -1.26
CA CYS A 173 -3.55 5.63 -1.86
C CYS A 173 -2.74 6.74 -1.16
N PHE A 174 -1.53 6.47 -0.68
CA PHE A 174 -0.71 7.47 0.03
C PHE A 174 0.78 7.44 -0.37
N GLY A 175 1.41 8.61 -0.49
CA GLY A 175 2.81 8.75 -0.93
C GLY A 175 3.36 10.18 -0.80
N ASN A 176 4.66 10.34 -1.05
CA ASN A 176 5.43 11.55 -0.71
C ASN A 176 5.68 12.54 -1.87
N SER A 177 5.00 12.43 -3.01
CA SER A 177 5.25 13.33 -4.15
C SER A 177 4.05 13.48 -5.08
N ASP A 178 3.95 14.60 -5.80
CA ASP A 178 2.92 14.77 -6.84
C ASP A 178 3.06 13.76 -7.99
N LEU A 179 4.28 13.26 -8.22
CA LEU A 179 4.55 12.17 -9.16
C LEU A 179 3.81 10.87 -8.79
N MET A 180 3.40 10.69 -7.52
CA MET A 180 2.60 9.54 -7.10
C MET A 180 1.25 9.47 -7.80
N ILE A 181 0.67 10.61 -8.20
CA ILE A 181 -0.66 10.64 -8.80
C ILE A 181 -0.64 9.83 -10.09
N GLN A 182 0.41 10.00 -10.90
CA GLN A 182 0.56 9.24 -12.14
C GLN A 182 0.76 7.75 -11.86
N GLU A 183 1.52 7.38 -10.83
CA GLU A 183 1.71 5.98 -10.45
C GLU A 183 0.40 5.31 -10.05
N TYR A 184 -0.41 5.98 -9.23
CA TYR A 184 -1.73 5.47 -8.88
C TYR A 184 -2.67 5.44 -10.08
N CYS A 185 -2.60 6.41 -10.99
CA CYS A 185 -3.43 6.41 -12.19
C CYS A 185 -3.06 5.26 -13.12
N ASP A 186 -1.77 5.00 -13.35
CA ASP A 186 -1.33 3.89 -14.18
C ASP A 186 -1.67 2.53 -13.53
N PHE A 187 -1.45 2.41 -12.22
CA PHE A 187 -1.72 1.17 -11.48
C PHE A 187 -3.22 0.82 -11.44
N TRP A 188 -4.09 1.83 -11.25
CA TRP A 188 -5.54 1.63 -11.17
C TRP A 188 -6.26 1.87 -12.50
N GLU A 189 -5.55 2.17 -13.59
CA GLU A 189 -6.12 2.56 -14.90
C GLU A 189 -7.11 3.74 -14.81
N LEU A 190 -6.74 4.77 -14.06
CA LEU A 190 -7.55 5.96 -13.82
C LEU A 190 -7.26 7.03 -14.88
N ASN A 191 -8.30 7.77 -15.26
CA ASN A 191 -8.14 8.98 -16.05
C ASN A 191 -7.90 10.18 -15.11
N THR A 192 -6.73 10.80 -15.20
CA THR A 192 -6.34 11.96 -14.39
C THR A 192 -7.31 13.13 -14.51
N SER A 193 -7.99 13.29 -15.65
CA SER A 193 -8.98 14.35 -15.88
C SER A 193 -10.26 14.16 -15.07
N ASN A 194 -10.50 12.97 -14.53
CA ASN A 194 -11.67 12.65 -13.70
C ASN A 194 -11.38 12.76 -12.20
N LEU A 195 -10.13 13.04 -11.81
CA LEU A 195 -9.77 13.23 -10.42
C LEU A 195 -10.38 14.55 -9.91
N THR A 196 -11.12 14.47 -8.81
CA THR A 196 -11.59 15.66 -8.09
C THR A 196 -10.62 15.97 -6.96
N TYR A 197 -10.01 17.15 -6.99
CA TYR A 197 -9.12 17.60 -5.93
C TYR A 197 -9.88 18.32 -4.81
N ASN A 198 -9.66 17.92 -3.57
CA ASN A 198 -10.11 18.64 -2.39
C ASN A 198 -8.99 19.58 -1.92
N GLU A 199 -9.13 20.87 -2.20
CA GLU A 199 -8.11 21.88 -1.86
C GLU A 199 -7.87 22.02 -0.35
N GLU A 200 -8.94 21.98 0.45
CA GLU A 200 -8.85 22.20 1.90
C GLU A 200 -8.09 21.09 2.64
N LYS A 201 -8.14 19.86 2.11
CA LYS A 201 -7.60 18.66 2.77
C LYS A 201 -6.52 17.96 1.95
N HIS A 202 -6.19 18.52 0.79
CA HIS A 202 -5.09 18.08 -0.07
C HIS A 202 -5.15 16.59 -0.44
N PHE A 203 -6.27 16.14 -1.00
CA PHE A 203 -6.40 14.79 -1.56
C PHE A 203 -7.19 14.80 -2.86
N TYR A 204 -6.96 13.80 -3.70
CA TYR A 204 -7.77 13.53 -4.89
C TYR A 204 -8.77 12.42 -4.60
N ALA A 205 -9.95 12.51 -5.20
CA ALA A 205 -10.98 11.47 -5.16
C ALA A 205 -11.45 11.10 -6.55
N ILE A 206 -11.77 9.84 -6.76
CA ILE A 206 -12.37 9.34 -8.00
C ILE A 206 -13.24 8.11 -7.72
N ASP A 207 -14.34 8.01 -8.46
CA ASP A 207 -15.13 6.77 -8.56
C ASP A 207 -14.36 5.78 -9.42
N TYR A 208 -13.80 4.74 -8.79
CA TYR A 208 -13.06 3.69 -9.51
C TYR A 208 -14.02 2.75 -10.25
N ASN A 209 -15.13 2.43 -9.59
CA ASN A 209 -16.28 1.72 -10.15
C ASN A 209 -17.53 2.09 -9.35
N ASN A 210 -18.69 1.51 -9.68
CA ASN A 210 -19.97 1.81 -9.01
C ASN A 210 -20.01 1.47 -7.50
N LYS A 211 -19.00 0.78 -6.95
CA LYS A 211 -18.94 0.32 -5.55
C LYS A 211 -17.73 0.83 -4.78
N THR A 212 -16.67 1.25 -5.48
CA THR A 212 -15.37 1.59 -4.88
C THR A 212 -14.96 3.01 -5.26
N LYS A 213 -14.63 3.83 -4.25
CA LYS A 213 -13.92 5.10 -4.44
C LYS A 213 -12.42 4.96 -4.15
N ILE A 214 -11.57 5.65 -4.90
CA ILE A 214 -10.15 5.76 -4.61
C ILE A 214 -9.85 7.18 -4.13
N PHE A 215 -9.09 7.29 -3.04
CA PHE A 215 -8.58 8.54 -2.51
C PHE A 215 -7.06 8.54 -2.59
N ILE A 216 -6.46 9.57 -3.19
CA ILE A 216 -4.99 9.73 -3.26
C ILE A 216 -4.60 10.90 -2.36
N THR A 217 -3.81 10.63 -1.33
CA THR A 217 -3.44 11.60 -0.28
C THR A 217 -1.94 11.58 0.02
N LYS A 218 -1.49 12.50 0.86
CA LYS A 218 -0.10 12.56 1.32
C LYS A 218 0.25 11.32 2.14
N PHE A 219 1.54 10.99 2.15
CA PHE A 219 2.08 9.88 2.93
C PHE A 219 1.72 9.96 4.41
N PHE A 220 1.61 8.80 5.06
CA PHE A 220 1.27 8.71 6.49
C PHE A 220 2.52 8.71 7.36
N GLY A 221 3.28 9.80 7.32
CA GLY A 221 4.55 9.92 8.02
C GLY A 221 5.32 11.17 7.62
N GLN A 222 6.65 11.08 7.71
CA GLN A 222 7.54 12.17 7.32
C GLN A 222 7.32 12.53 5.84
N GLY A 223 7.18 13.82 5.55
CA GLY A 223 6.82 14.32 4.21
C GLY A 223 5.31 14.43 3.94
N GLY A 224 4.45 13.94 4.84
CA GLY A 224 3.00 14.00 4.68
C GLY A 224 2.25 14.29 5.99
N ILE A 225 1.27 13.45 6.32
CA ILE A 225 0.40 13.61 7.50
C ILE A 225 1.15 13.16 8.76
N LEU A 226 1.48 14.13 9.61
CA LEU A 226 2.23 13.89 10.84
C LEU A 226 1.36 13.94 12.08
N SER A 227 0.39 14.85 12.10
CA SER A 227 -0.44 15.10 13.28
C SER A 227 -1.75 14.34 13.24
N HIS A 228 -2.27 14.09 14.43
CA HIS A 228 -3.59 13.48 14.59
C HIS A 228 -4.72 14.36 14.04
N ASN A 229 -4.62 15.69 14.21
CA ASN A 229 -5.65 16.62 13.72
C ASN A 229 -5.76 16.61 12.19
N GLU A 230 -4.63 16.54 11.48
CA GLU A 230 -4.63 16.38 10.03
C GLU A 230 -5.26 15.05 9.60
N MET A 231 -4.93 13.95 10.32
CA MET A 231 -5.50 12.64 10.02
C MET A 231 -7.02 12.60 10.26
N ARG A 232 -7.49 13.19 11.35
CA ARG A 232 -8.93 13.34 11.64
C ARG A 232 -9.62 14.13 10.53
N ALA A 233 -9.05 15.26 10.14
CA ALA A 233 -9.61 16.10 9.08
C ALA A 233 -9.72 15.34 7.75
N LEU A 234 -8.74 14.50 7.41
CA LEU A 234 -8.81 13.60 6.26
C LEU A 234 -9.94 12.57 6.43
N ALA A 235 -10.00 11.88 7.58
CA ALA A 235 -11.00 10.85 7.86
C ALA A 235 -12.44 11.38 7.78
N GLU A 236 -12.72 12.53 8.41
CA GLU A 236 -14.04 13.18 8.38
C GLU A 236 -14.44 13.60 6.96
N SER A 237 -13.47 14.10 6.18
CA SER A 237 -13.73 14.56 4.81
C SER A 237 -14.03 13.39 3.87
N ILE A 238 -13.26 12.32 3.95
CA ILE A 238 -13.52 11.08 3.20
C ILE A 238 -14.88 10.48 3.63
N LYS A 239 -15.18 10.46 4.93
CA LYS A 239 -16.47 9.98 5.46
C LYS A 239 -17.65 10.76 4.90
N ASN A 240 -17.53 12.07 4.75
CA ASN A 240 -18.58 12.91 4.17
C ASN A 240 -18.79 12.65 2.66
N LEU A 241 -17.73 12.33 1.92
CA LEU A 241 -17.82 11.99 0.48
C LEU A 241 -18.38 10.59 0.21
N LEU A 242 -18.47 9.74 1.24
CA LEU A 242 -18.99 8.37 1.17
C LEU A 242 -20.41 8.23 1.72
N LYS A 243 -21.05 9.34 2.11
CA LYS A 243 -22.48 9.39 2.47
C LYS A 243 -23.32 9.42 1.20
#